data_AF-A0A950VH98-F1
#
_entry.id   AF-A0A950VH98-F1
#
_cell.length_a   1.000
_cell.length_b   1.000
_cell.length_c   1.000
_cell.angle_alpha   90.00
_cell.angle_beta   90.00
_cell.angle_gamma   90.00
#
_symmetry.space_group_name_H-M   'P 1'
#
loop_
_entity.id
_entity.type
_entity.pdbx_description
1 polymer ?
#
loop_
_entity_poly.entity_id
_entity_poly.type
_entity_poly.pdbx_seq_one_letter_code
_entity_poly.pdbx_strand_id
1 'polypeptide(L)'
;GVVPGFPRARLGLECPVAERLAAAPAVAVEDWLRGCLRAARARDAESGTAAVGGHRCDMALRDADSALPAALASTGEQKATLLAVVLAHAGLVAEARGFAPLLLLDEPTTHLDPARRAALFAAIALLPAQVLMTGTDAETFLPLAGRAEGLRTGCGALAPDPRFLAGEALAGENIPSGVNSPGTAPR
;
A
#
# COMPACT_ATOMS: atom_id res chain seq x y z
N GLY A 1 -1.74 8.63 -6.72
CA GLY A 1 -2.95 9.44 -6.50
C GLY A 1 -3.83 8.76 -5.47
N VAL A 2 -4.64 9.52 -4.71
CA VAL A 2 -5.57 8.93 -3.73
C VAL A 2 -6.78 8.38 -4.48
N VAL A 3 -7.06 7.08 -4.32
CA VAL A 3 -8.24 6.44 -4.91
C VAL A 3 -9.42 6.54 -3.94
N PRO A 4 -10.57 7.08 -4.36
CA PRO A 4 -11.77 7.11 -3.53
C PRO A 4 -12.14 5.70 -3.04
N GLY A 5 -12.40 5.54 -1.74
CA GLY A 5 -12.82 4.28 -1.15
C GLY A 5 -11.70 3.27 -0.85
N PHE A 6 -10.44 3.54 -1.23
CA PHE A 6 -9.31 2.75 -0.75
C PHE A 6 -8.78 3.36 0.56
N PRO A 7 -8.51 2.55 1.61
CA PRO A 7 -8.19 3.08 2.92
C PRO A 7 -6.91 3.90 2.89
N ARG A 8 -6.89 4.93 3.74
CA ARG A 8 -5.71 5.76 3.96
C ARG A 8 -5.14 5.37 5.32
N ALA A 9 -3.87 5.04 5.36
CA ALA A 9 -3.21 4.64 6.60
C ALA A 9 -2.34 5.77 7.15
N ARG A 10 -2.36 5.96 8.46
CA ARG A 10 -1.34 6.72 9.20
C ARG A 10 -0.42 5.74 9.90
N LEU A 11 0.88 5.87 9.65
CA LEU A 11 1.92 5.10 10.31
C LEU A 11 2.48 5.92 11.47
N GLY A 12 2.74 5.27 12.59
CA GLY A 12 3.47 5.81 13.73
C GLY A 12 4.54 4.84 14.18
N LEU A 13 5.67 5.36 14.69
CA LEU A 13 6.69 4.56 15.36
C LEU A 13 6.47 4.65 16.87
N GLU A 14 6.34 3.51 17.51
CA GLU A 14 6.10 3.40 18.95
C GLU A 14 7.41 3.03 19.64
N CYS A 15 8.15 4.05 20.07
CA CYS A 15 9.32 3.89 20.93
C CYS A 15 9.80 5.22 21.51
N PRO A 16 10.55 5.17 22.63
CA PRO A 16 11.11 6.37 23.25
C PRO A 16 12.00 7.21 22.32
N VAL A 17 12.67 6.58 21.35
CA VAL A 17 13.49 7.28 20.35
C VAL A 17 12.62 8.12 19.43
N ALA A 18 11.56 7.53 18.85
CA ALA A 18 10.65 8.22 17.93
C ALA A 18 9.88 9.36 18.63
N GLU A 19 9.40 9.11 19.85
CA GLU A 19 8.73 10.13 20.67
C GLU A 19 9.63 11.35 20.91
N ARG A 20 10.91 11.12 21.20
CA ARG A 20 11.88 12.21 21.42
C ARG A 20 12.25 12.93 20.13
N LEU A 21 12.41 12.22 19.02
CA LEU A 21 12.67 12.82 17.71
C LEU A 21 11.53 13.73 17.25
N ALA A 22 10.30 13.49 17.71
CA ALA A 22 9.16 14.37 17.43
C ALA A 22 9.23 15.73 18.17
N ALA A 23 10.02 15.83 19.24
CA ALA A 23 10.05 17.00 20.13
C ALA A 23 11.45 17.64 20.29
N ALA A 24 12.52 16.99 19.83
CA ALA A 24 13.90 17.44 20.02
C ALA A 24 14.78 17.19 18.77
N PRO A 25 15.84 18.00 18.58
CA PRO A 25 16.81 17.77 17.51
C PRO A 25 17.47 16.39 17.64
N ALA A 26 17.76 15.75 16.49
CA ALA A 26 18.36 14.42 16.44
C ALA A 26 19.62 14.29 17.32
N VAL A 27 20.52 15.28 17.29
CA VAL A 27 21.75 15.30 18.09
C VAL A 27 21.47 15.20 19.59
N ALA A 28 20.45 15.87 20.11
CA ALA A 28 20.07 15.78 21.52
C ALA A 28 19.49 14.40 21.88
N VAL A 29 18.75 13.79 20.95
CA VAL A 29 18.23 12.43 21.11
C VAL A 29 19.35 11.40 21.07
N GLU A 30 20.36 11.58 20.22
CA GLU A 30 21.56 10.74 20.16
C GLU A 30 22.35 10.78 21.47
N ASP A 31 22.55 11.96 22.05
CA ASP A 31 23.23 12.12 23.34
C ASP A 31 22.44 11.47 24.48
N TRP A 32 21.11 11.64 24.49
CA TRP A 32 20.23 10.94 25.43
C TRP A 32 20.33 9.41 25.27
N LEU A 33 20.26 8.89 24.04
CA LEU A 33 20.33 7.45 23.76
C LEU A 33 21.70 6.90 24.20
N ARG A 34 22.79 7.62 23.92
CA ARG A 34 24.14 7.29 24.39
C ARG A 34 24.20 7.20 25.91
N GLY A 35 23.56 8.15 26.61
CA GLY A 35 23.41 8.13 28.06
C GLY A 35 22.68 6.88 28.56
N CYS A 36 21.53 6.55 27.96
CA CYS A 36 20.76 5.36 28.32
C CYS A 36 21.54 4.05 28.11
N LEU A 37 22.20 3.90 26.95
CA LEU A 37 23.02 2.72 26.63
C LEU A 37 24.21 2.57 27.60
N ARG A 38 24.84 3.69 27.99
CA ARG A 38 25.91 3.67 29.00
C ARG A 38 25.39 3.22 30.37
N ALA A 39 24.25 3.75 30.80
CA ALA A 39 23.66 3.43 32.10
C ALA A 39 23.10 2.00 32.20
N ALA A 40 22.64 1.43 31.08
CA ALA A 40 22.07 0.08 31.03
C ALA A 40 23.11 -1.03 30.82
N ARG A 41 24.37 -0.69 30.52
CA ARG A 41 25.40 -1.63 30.03
C ARG A 41 25.56 -2.92 30.83
N ALA A 42 25.52 -2.86 32.16
CA ALA A 42 25.64 -4.05 33.01
C ALA A 42 24.43 -4.99 32.86
N ARG A 43 23.21 -4.44 32.93
CA ARG A 43 21.96 -5.21 32.75
C ARG A 43 21.81 -5.75 31.34
N ASP A 44 22.16 -4.93 30.35
CA ASP A 44 22.11 -5.34 28.93
C ASP A 44 23.13 -6.46 28.64
N ALA A 45 24.26 -6.50 29.35
CA ALA A 45 25.22 -7.61 29.26
C ALA A 45 24.68 -8.92 29.85
N GLU A 46 23.91 -8.85 30.94
CA GLU A 46 23.25 -10.03 31.54
C GLU A 46 22.18 -10.62 30.62
N SER A 47 21.41 -9.75 29.94
CA SER A 47 20.32 -10.15 29.02
C SER A 47 20.77 -10.37 27.57
N GLY A 48 22.01 -10.00 27.22
CA GLY A 48 22.57 -10.14 25.87
C GLY A 48 21.96 -9.22 24.81
N THR A 49 21.14 -8.23 25.19
CA THR A 49 20.47 -7.33 24.27
C THR A 49 20.34 -5.93 24.85
N ALA A 50 20.31 -4.91 23.99
CA ALA A 50 20.08 -3.54 24.41
C ALA A 50 18.58 -3.30 24.70
N ALA A 51 18.27 -2.82 25.90
CA ALA A 51 16.90 -2.55 26.32
C ALA A 51 16.26 -1.34 25.60
N VAL A 52 17.08 -0.43 25.07
CA VAL A 52 16.65 0.75 24.32
C VAL A 52 17.39 0.83 22.99
N GLY A 53 16.69 1.23 21.93
CA GLY A 53 17.25 1.44 20.60
C GLY A 53 16.18 1.33 19.52
N GLY A 54 16.54 1.69 18.29
CA GLY A 54 15.62 1.64 17.14
C GLY A 54 15.09 0.23 16.85
N HIS A 55 15.86 -0.81 17.19
CA HIS A 55 15.46 -2.21 17.06
C HIS A 55 14.32 -2.64 17.98
N ARG A 56 13.98 -1.81 19.00
CA ARG A 56 12.85 -2.03 19.90
C ARG A 56 11.59 -1.24 19.48
N CYS A 57 11.67 -0.46 18.40
CA CYS A 57 10.52 0.30 17.92
C CYS A 57 9.50 -0.62 17.27
N ASP A 58 8.24 -0.43 17.63
CA ASP A 58 7.12 -1.01 16.92
C ASP A 58 6.52 -0.01 15.92
N MET A 59 5.70 -0.50 15.00
CA MET A 59 5.00 0.32 14.02
C MET A 59 3.50 0.17 14.20
N ALA A 60 2.85 1.26 14.60
CA ALA A 60 1.41 1.33 14.66
C ALA A 60 0.82 1.83 13.34
N LEU A 61 -0.29 1.20 12.97
CA LEU A 61 -1.08 1.59 11.81
C LEU A 61 -2.48 2.00 12.26
N ARG A 62 -2.96 3.13 11.77
CA ARG A 62 -4.31 3.64 12.05
C ARG A 62 -4.98 4.03 10.75
N ASP A 63 -6.29 3.83 10.68
CA ASP A 63 -7.10 4.42 9.63
C ASP A 63 -7.03 5.96 9.72
N ALA A 64 -6.82 6.64 8.61
CA ALA A 64 -6.51 8.06 8.60
C ALA A 64 -7.72 8.96 8.89
N ASP A 65 -8.93 8.43 8.69
CA ASP A 65 -10.18 9.17 8.80
C ASP A 65 -10.83 8.91 10.17
N SER A 66 -10.98 7.63 10.57
CA SER A 66 -11.57 7.22 11.85
C SER A 66 -10.57 7.15 13.02
N ALA A 67 -9.27 7.20 12.74
CA ALA A 67 -8.19 6.98 13.72
C ALA A 67 -8.19 5.60 14.41
N LEU A 68 -9.02 4.66 13.94
CA LEU A 68 -9.11 3.31 14.47
C LEU A 68 -7.76 2.59 14.29
N PRO A 69 -7.16 2.06 15.37
CA PRO A 69 -5.99 1.20 15.25
C PRO A 69 -6.29 -0.03 14.38
N ALA A 70 -5.40 -0.34 13.44
CA ALA A 70 -5.54 -1.52 12.59
C ALA A 70 -5.67 -2.80 13.44
N ALA A 71 -4.96 -2.90 14.56
CA ALA A 71 -5.06 -4.03 15.49
C ALA A 71 -6.47 -4.27 16.05
N LEU A 72 -7.35 -3.26 16.03
CA LEU A 72 -8.75 -3.35 16.47
C LEU A 72 -9.73 -3.41 15.30
N ALA A 73 -9.27 -3.24 14.06
CA ALA A 73 -10.10 -3.28 12.86
C ALA A 73 -10.42 -4.73 12.45
N SER A 74 -11.43 -4.91 11.61
CA SER A 74 -11.74 -6.23 11.03
C SER A 74 -10.60 -6.76 10.15
N THR A 75 -10.52 -8.07 9.93
CA THR A 75 -9.48 -8.68 9.06
C THR A 75 -9.43 -8.06 7.66
N GLY A 76 -10.60 -7.75 7.08
CA GLY A 76 -10.69 -7.09 5.78
C GLY A 76 -10.14 -5.66 5.80
N GLU A 77 -10.42 -4.90 6.87
CA GLU A 77 -9.89 -3.55 7.05
C GLU A 77 -8.38 -3.55 7.31
N GLN A 78 -7.90 -4.46 8.15
CA GLN A 78 -6.47 -4.65 8.39
C GLN A 78 -5.71 -4.90 7.09
N LYS A 79 -6.22 -5.85 6.29
CA LYS A 79 -5.60 -6.20 5.01
C LYS A 79 -5.66 -5.05 4.01
N ALA A 80 -6.80 -4.38 3.88
CA ALA A 80 -6.93 -3.24 2.99
C ALA A 80 -5.97 -2.10 3.39
N THR A 81 -5.84 -1.84 4.69
CA THR A 81 -4.91 -0.82 5.22
C THR A 81 -3.46 -1.19 4.96
N LEU A 82 -3.07 -2.45 5.16
CA LEU A 82 -1.73 -2.94 4.82
C LEU A 82 -1.44 -2.80 3.32
N LEU A 83 -2.39 -3.19 2.46
CA LEU A 83 -2.25 -3.04 1.02
C LEU A 83 -2.06 -1.56 0.65
N ALA A 84 -2.78 -0.63 1.28
CA ALA A 84 -2.55 0.81 1.08
C ALA A 84 -1.12 1.25 1.39
N VAL A 85 -0.51 0.73 2.47
CA VAL A 85 0.91 0.99 2.78
C VAL A 85 1.82 0.43 1.70
N VAL A 86 1.59 -0.81 1.27
CA VAL A 86 2.40 -1.47 0.23
C VAL A 86 2.35 -0.71 -1.10
N LEU A 87 1.14 -0.32 -1.55
CA LEU A 87 0.96 0.44 -2.78
C LEU A 87 1.60 1.85 -2.68
N ALA A 88 1.43 2.53 -1.54
CA ALA A 88 2.07 3.82 -1.30
C ALA A 88 3.61 3.69 -1.33
N HIS A 89 4.16 2.64 -0.71
CA HIS A 89 5.59 2.37 -0.73
C HIS A 89 6.10 2.10 -2.15
N ALA A 90 5.38 1.32 -2.97
CA ALA A 90 5.74 1.09 -4.36
C ALA A 90 5.82 2.40 -5.18
N GLY A 91 4.89 3.33 -4.94
CA GLY A 91 4.93 4.67 -5.52
C GLY A 91 6.15 5.48 -5.08
N LEU A 92 6.47 5.48 -3.77
CA LEU A 92 7.66 6.15 -3.23
C LEU A 92 8.97 5.56 -3.78
N VAL A 93 9.03 4.24 -3.96
CA VAL A 93 10.19 3.59 -4.58
C VAL A 93 10.35 4.04 -6.03
N ALA A 94 9.26 4.15 -6.79
CA ALA A 94 9.30 4.65 -8.16
C ALA A 94 9.83 6.08 -8.23
N GLU A 95 9.36 6.96 -7.35
CA GLU A 95 9.82 8.35 -7.26
C GLU A 95 11.30 8.44 -6.85
N ALA A 96 11.72 7.68 -5.83
CA ALA A 96 13.07 7.74 -5.29
C ALA A 96 14.13 7.09 -6.21
N ARG A 97 13.75 6.05 -6.96
CA ARG A 97 14.67 5.28 -7.82
C ARG A 97 14.60 5.70 -9.30
N GLY A 98 13.55 6.41 -9.70
CA GLY A 98 13.26 6.76 -11.10
C GLY A 98 12.65 5.64 -11.93
N PHE A 99 12.39 4.46 -11.34
CA PHE A 99 11.71 3.34 -11.98
C PHE A 99 10.86 2.58 -10.97
N ALA A 100 9.69 2.10 -11.39
CA ALA A 100 8.76 1.39 -10.53
C ALA A 100 9.20 -0.06 -10.25
N PRO A 101 8.92 -0.59 -9.04
CA PRO A 101 9.19 -2.00 -8.73
C PRO A 101 8.19 -2.94 -9.42
N LEU A 102 8.56 -4.22 -9.57
CA LEU A 102 7.59 -5.29 -9.80
C LEU A 102 6.91 -5.63 -8.47
N LEU A 103 5.58 -5.56 -8.44
CA LEU A 103 4.80 -5.86 -7.24
C LEU A 103 4.20 -7.27 -7.34
N LEU A 104 4.47 -8.11 -6.36
CA LEU A 104 3.89 -9.44 -6.22
C LEU A 104 2.91 -9.42 -5.04
N LEU A 105 1.63 -9.66 -5.31
CA LEU A 105 0.60 -9.69 -4.28
C LEU A 105 -0.01 -11.09 -4.20
N ASP A 106 0.17 -11.73 -3.05
CA ASP A 106 -0.40 -13.05 -2.80
C ASP A 106 -1.81 -12.93 -2.21
N GLU A 107 -2.78 -13.45 -2.95
CA GLU A 107 -4.21 -13.41 -2.60
C GLU A 107 -4.73 -12.05 -2.12
N PRO A 108 -4.43 -10.91 -2.77
CA PRO A 108 -4.74 -9.59 -2.21
C PRO A 108 -6.25 -9.33 -2.05
N THR A 109 -7.09 -10.05 -2.80
CA THR A 109 -8.55 -9.91 -2.79
C THR A 109 -9.24 -10.68 -1.67
N THR A 110 -8.59 -11.67 -1.05
CA THR A 110 -9.21 -12.50 0.00
C THR A 110 -9.60 -11.62 1.20
N HIS A 111 -10.80 -11.83 1.74
CA HIS A 111 -11.40 -11.04 2.83
C HIS A 111 -11.74 -9.57 2.49
N LEU A 112 -11.62 -9.15 1.22
CA LEU A 112 -12.10 -7.85 0.78
C LEU A 112 -13.52 -7.94 0.21
N ASP A 113 -14.38 -7.03 0.67
CA ASP A 113 -15.68 -6.80 0.06
C ASP A 113 -15.56 -6.27 -1.39
N PRO A 114 -16.62 -6.37 -2.21
CA PRO A 114 -16.57 -5.96 -3.61
C PRO A 114 -16.13 -4.51 -3.84
N ALA A 115 -16.52 -3.58 -2.96
CA ALA A 115 -16.16 -2.17 -3.09
C ALA A 115 -14.65 -1.96 -2.84
N ARG A 116 -14.10 -2.60 -1.80
CA ARG A 116 -12.66 -2.55 -1.50
C ARG A 116 -11.81 -3.22 -2.58
N ARG A 117 -12.28 -4.32 -3.18
CA ARG A 117 -11.60 -4.94 -4.33
C ARG A 117 -11.55 -4.00 -5.53
N ALA A 118 -12.67 -3.36 -5.87
CA ALA A 118 -12.72 -2.38 -6.96
C ALA A 118 -11.75 -1.21 -6.70
N ALA A 119 -11.72 -0.70 -5.46
CA ALA A 119 -10.80 0.36 -5.05
C ALA A 119 -9.33 -0.08 -5.11
N LEU A 120 -9.00 -1.32 -4.72
CA LEU A 120 -7.67 -1.91 -4.87
C LEU A 120 -7.24 -1.93 -6.34
N PHE A 121 -8.10 -2.42 -7.23
CA PHE A 121 -7.80 -2.50 -8.66
C PHE A 121 -7.64 -1.12 -9.30
N ALA A 122 -8.47 -0.15 -8.91
CA ALA A 122 -8.29 1.23 -9.33
C ALA A 122 -6.97 1.83 -8.83
N ALA A 123 -6.55 1.52 -7.59
CA ALA A 123 -5.26 1.96 -7.05
C ALA A 123 -4.07 1.35 -7.78
N ILE A 124 -4.13 0.03 -8.07
CA ILE A 124 -3.11 -0.67 -8.85
C ILE A 124 -2.99 -0.08 -10.25
N ALA A 125 -4.12 0.21 -10.93
CA ALA A 125 -4.09 0.76 -12.28
C ALA A 125 -3.48 2.16 -12.38
N LEU A 126 -3.39 2.90 -11.28
CA LEU A 126 -2.74 4.21 -11.22
C LEU A 126 -1.26 4.13 -10.84
N LEU A 127 -0.77 2.96 -10.43
CA LEU A 127 0.64 2.79 -10.13
C LEU A 127 1.44 2.64 -11.43
N PRO A 128 2.63 3.26 -11.52
CA PRO A 128 3.54 3.04 -12.64
C PRO A 128 4.23 1.66 -12.61
N ALA A 129 3.76 0.75 -11.74
CA ALA A 129 4.37 -0.54 -11.45
C ALA A 129 3.69 -1.69 -12.22
N GLN A 130 4.47 -2.66 -12.68
CA GLN A 130 3.92 -3.95 -13.08
C GLN A 130 3.48 -4.71 -11.83
N VAL A 131 2.27 -5.27 -11.84
CA VAL A 131 1.71 -5.99 -10.69
C VAL A 131 1.30 -7.40 -11.11
N LEU A 132 1.78 -8.41 -10.38
CA LEU A 132 1.36 -9.79 -10.47
C LEU A 132 0.54 -10.14 -9.22
N MET A 133 -0.64 -10.69 -9.42
CA MET A 133 -1.54 -11.11 -8.35
C MET A 133 -1.86 -12.59 -8.50
N THR A 134 -1.90 -13.31 -7.38
CA THR A 134 -2.35 -14.69 -7.30
C THR A 134 -3.67 -14.77 -6.54
N GLY A 135 -4.44 -15.81 -6.81
CA GLY A 135 -5.63 -16.13 -6.04
C GLY A 135 -6.29 -17.40 -6.54
N THR A 136 -7.15 -17.96 -5.69
CA THR A 136 -7.82 -19.24 -5.94
C THR A 136 -9.14 -19.08 -6.68
N ASP A 137 -9.82 -17.93 -6.52
CA ASP A 137 -11.08 -17.63 -7.20
C ASP A 137 -10.90 -16.56 -8.29
N ALA A 138 -11.03 -16.99 -9.55
CA ALA A 138 -10.93 -16.13 -10.72
C ALA A 138 -12.04 -15.07 -10.79
N GLU A 139 -13.23 -15.33 -10.23
CA GLU A 139 -14.35 -14.38 -10.25
C GLU A 139 -13.99 -13.07 -9.52
N THR A 140 -13.14 -13.15 -8.49
CA THR A 140 -12.67 -11.96 -7.77
C THR A 140 -11.80 -11.03 -8.63
N PHE A 141 -11.21 -11.54 -9.72
CA PHE A 141 -10.32 -10.81 -10.61
C PHE A 141 -10.96 -10.42 -11.95
N LEU A 142 -12.13 -10.98 -12.31
CA LEU A 142 -12.85 -10.62 -13.54
C LEU A 142 -13.10 -9.11 -13.74
N PRO A 143 -13.23 -8.26 -12.70
CA PRO A 143 -13.27 -6.82 -12.89
C PRO A 143 -12.03 -6.22 -13.60
N LEU A 144 -10.94 -6.98 -13.75
CA LEU A 144 -9.73 -6.60 -14.50
C LEU A 144 -9.74 -7.12 -15.95
N ALA A 145 -10.78 -7.83 -16.40
CA ALA A 145 -10.87 -8.30 -17.78
C ALA A 145 -10.75 -7.14 -18.77
N GLY A 146 -10.00 -7.33 -19.86
CA GLY A 146 -9.66 -6.27 -20.82
C GLY A 146 -8.64 -5.23 -20.32
N ARG A 147 -8.22 -5.29 -19.05
CA ARG A 147 -7.20 -4.41 -18.45
C ARG A 147 -5.96 -5.15 -17.96
N ALA A 148 -6.06 -6.46 -17.75
CA ALA A 148 -4.98 -7.32 -17.30
C ALA A 148 -5.01 -8.65 -18.06
N GLU A 149 -3.86 -9.30 -18.12
CA GLU A 149 -3.74 -10.68 -18.58
C GLU A 149 -4.13 -11.64 -17.45
N GLY A 150 -5.03 -12.58 -17.74
CA GLY A 150 -5.41 -13.64 -16.83
C GLY A 150 -4.68 -14.93 -17.16
N LEU A 151 -4.09 -15.57 -16.15
CA LEU A 151 -3.44 -16.88 -16.27
C LEU A 151 -4.07 -17.85 -15.25
N ARG A 152 -4.34 -19.07 -15.70
CA ARG A 152 -4.70 -20.19 -14.82
C ARG A 152 -3.49 -21.08 -14.61
N THR A 153 -3.38 -21.60 -13.39
CA THR A 153 -2.37 -22.60 -13.02
C THR A 153 -3.03 -23.98 -12.85
N GLY A 154 -2.37 -25.02 -13.33
CA GLY A 154 -2.81 -26.42 -13.18
C GLY A 154 -1.77 -27.39 -13.73
N CYS A 155 -1.57 -28.52 -13.04
CA CYS A 155 -0.61 -29.55 -13.45
C CYS A 155 0.83 -29.04 -13.69
N GLY A 156 1.27 -28.02 -12.94
CA GLY A 156 2.61 -27.44 -13.09
C GLY A 156 2.79 -26.52 -14.30
N ALA A 157 1.72 -26.13 -14.99
CA ALA A 157 1.74 -25.23 -16.13
C ALA A 157 0.86 -23.99 -15.91
N LEU A 158 1.21 -22.90 -16.61
CA LEU A 158 0.38 -21.71 -16.75
C LEU A 158 -0.28 -21.71 -18.13
N ALA A 159 -1.57 -21.43 -18.18
CA ALA A 159 -2.33 -21.30 -19.41
C ALA A 159 -3.15 -20.00 -19.39
N PRO A 160 -3.32 -19.30 -20.53
CA PRO A 160 -4.18 -18.12 -20.59
C PRO A 160 -5.62 -18.42 -20.14
N ASP A 161 -6.22 -17.49 -19.40
CA ASP A 161 -7.64 -17.50 -19.06
C ASP A 161 -8.42 -16.67 -20.09
N PRO A 162 -9.20 -17.29 -20.99
CA PRO A 162 -9.94 -16.56 -22.01
C PRO A 162 -10.99 -15.59 -21.45
N ARG A 163 -11.41 -15.73 -20.18
CA ARG A 163 -12.34 -14.79 -19.54
C ARG A 163 -11.77 -13.37 -19.43
N PHE A 164 -10.43 -13.23 -19.46
CA PHE A 164 -9.77 -11.93 -19.41
C PHE A 164 -9.55 -11.29 -20.79
N LEU A 165 -9.78 -12.04 -21.88
CA LEU A 165 -9.58 -11.58 -23.27
C LEU A 165 -10.76 -10.75 -23.80
N ALA A 166 -11.96 -10.90 -23.22
CA ALA A 166 -13.17 -10.20 -23.64
C ALA A 166 -13.47 -9.03 -22.68
N GLY A 167 -12.94 -7.85 -22.99
CA GLY A 167 -13.36 -6.62 -22.32
C GLY A 167 -14.60 -6.04 -23.01
N GLU A 168 -15.80 -6.23 -22.46
CA GLU A 168 -16.84 -5.22 -22.68
C GLU A 168 -16.47 -3.99 -21.83
N ALA A 169 -16.15 -2.91 -22.51
CA ALA A 169 -15.91 -1.62 -21.91
C ALA A 169 -17.13 -1.21 -21.09
N LEU A 170 -16.93 -0.79 -19.84
CA LEU A 170 -17.90 -0.02 -19.08
C LEU A 170 -18.07 1.35 -19.76
N ALA A 171 -18.79 1.39 -20.89
CA ALA A 171 -19.34 2.58 -21.48
C ALA A 171 -20.60 2.95 -20.70
N GLY A 172 -20.47 3.84 -19.72
CA GLY A 172 -21.60 4.16 -18.86
C GLY A 172 -21.42 5.25 -17.83
N GLU A 173 -20.54 6.24 -18.04
CA GLU A 173 -20.71 7.53 -17.37
C GLU A 173 -20.61 8.67 -18.38
N ASN A 174 -21.70 9.44 -18.41
CA ASN A 174 -22.11 10.41 -19.39
C ASN A 174 -21.26 11.69 -19.25
N ILE A 175 -20.33 11.95 -20.18
CA ILE A 175 -19.73 13.28 -20.33
C ILE A 175 -20.65 14.07 -21.27
N PRO A 176 -21.33 15.14 -20.82
CA PRO A 176 -22.17 15.92 -21.70
C PRO A 176 -21.31 16.64 -22.74
N SER A 177 -21.51 16.27 -24.00
CA SER A 177 -20.98 16.97 -25.16
C SER A 177 -21.59 18.38 -25.25
N GLY A 178 -20.76 19.42 -25.21
CA GLY A 178 -21.24 20.76 -25.54
C GLY A 178 -20.18 21.86 -25.48
N VAL A 179 -19.74 22.30 -26.68
CA VAL A 179 -19.51 23.71 -27.08
C VAL A 179 -18.24 24.37 -26.49
N ASN A 180 -17.31 25.04 -27.18
CA ASN A 180 -17.15 25.52 -28.55
C ASN A 180 -15.64 25.71 -28.83
N SER A 181 -15.19 25.51 -30.06
CA SER A 181 -13.90 26.03 -30.54
C SER A 181 -14.03 27.51 -30.95
N PRO A 182 -13.03 28.36 -30.65
CA PRO A 182 -12.65 29.45 -31.55
C PRO A 182 -11.26 29.13 -32.09
N GLY A 183 -11.06 28.95 -33.39
CA GLY A 183 -11.26 30.00 -34.38
C GLY A 183 -9.89 30.55 -34.76
N THR A 184 -9.12 29.79 -35.54
CA THR A 184 -7.88 30.24 -36.17
C THR A 184 -8.23 31.20 -37.31
N ALA A 185 -7.71 32.42 -37.28
CA ALA A 185 -7.60 33.28 -38.45
C ALA A 185 -6.41 34.25 -38.30
N PRO A 186 -5.80 34.69 -39.42
CA PRO A 186 -4.36 34.92 -39.51
C PRO A 186 -3.97 36.40 -39.46
N ARG A 187 -2.72 36.66 -39.09
CA ARG A 187 -1.76 37.58 -39.73
C ARG A 187 -0.36 37.37 -39.15
#